data_AF-A0A958V615-F1
#
_entry.id   AF-A0A958V615-F1
#
_cell.length_a   1.000
_cell.length_b   1.000
_cell.length_c   1.000
_cell.angle_alpha   90.00
_cell.angle_beta   90.00
_cell.angle_gamma   90.00
#
_symmetry.space_group_name_H-M   'P 1'
#
loop_
_entity.id
_entity.type
_entity.pdbx_description
1 polymer ?
#
loop_
_entity_poly.entity_id
_entity_poly.type
_entity_poly.pdbx_seq_one_letter_code
_entity_poly.pdbx_strand_id
1 'polypeptide(L)'
;MKKYLLLWCSEGNFSIEVDNKLLTLTKNQILTITSGQYHCFRNTQAGHGYALDFTLDYICKTEKDIELIFQNSLFCHFDYNEIIRVNNPPEIEQQLQKIEQELSEKPFQYLES
;
A
#
# COMPACT_ATOMS: atom_id res chain seq x y z
N MET A 1 4.07 11.71 12.27
CA MET A 1 4.55 10.41 11.75
C MET A 1 4.01 10.23 10.35
N LYS A 2 4.87 9.97 9.35
CA LYS A 2 4.40 9.71 7.98
C LYS A 2 3.73 8.34 7.91
N LYS A 3 2.57 8.29 7.26
CA LYS A 3 1.81 7.06 6.99
C LYS A 3 1.67 6.87 5.49
N TYR A 4 1.52 5.64 5.08
CA TYR A 4 1.36 5.26 3.69
C TYR A 4 0.25 4.23 3.59
N LEU A 5 -0.57 4.38 2.57
CA LEU A 5 -1.59 3.41 2.20
C LEU A 5 -1.15 2.75 0.90
N LEU A 6 -0.94 1.43 0.93
CA LEU A 6 -0.76 0.61 -0.26
C LEU A 6 -2.08 -0.07 -0.60
N LEU A 7 -2.55 0.15 -1.81
CA LEU A 7 -3.73 -0.48 -2.38
C LEU A 7 -3.27 -1.45 -3.45
N TRP A 8 -3.70 -2.71 -3.38
CA TRP A 8 -3.44 -3.71 -4.40
C TRP A 8 -4.75 -4.35 -4.87
N CYS A 9 -4.96 -4.39 -6.19
CA CYS A 9 -6.12 -5.06 -6.79
C CYS A 9 -5.75 -6.48 -7.20
N SER A 10 -6.25 -7.49 -6.47
CA SER A 10 -6.03 -8.90 -6.79
C SER A 10 -7.00 -9.42 -7.86
N GLU A 11 -8.20 -8.84 -7.91
CA GLU A 11 -9.24 -9.19 -8.89
C GLU A 11 -10.10 -7.98 -9.28
N GLY A 12 -10.56 -7.98 -10.53
CA GLY A 12 -11.52 -6.99 -11.01
C GLY A 12 -10.91 -5.59 -11.15
N ASN A 13 -11.66 -4.58 -10.72
CA ASN A 13 -11.20 -3.19 -10.67
C ASN A 13 -11.93 -2.36 -9.60
N PHE A 14 -11.29 -1.28 -9.17
CA PHE A 14 -11.92 -0.25 -8.35
C PHE A 14 -11.40 1.14 -8.72
N SER A 15 -12.22 2.16 -8.46
CA SER A 15 -11.88 3.56 -8.70
C SER A 15 -11.72 4.30 -7.39
N ILE A 16 -10.65 5.10 -7.31
CA ILE A 16 -10.32 5.93 -6.17
C ILE A 16 -9.97 7.33 -6.67
N GLU A 17 -10.45 8.34 -5.98
CA GLU A 17 -10.04 9.71 -6.19
C GLU A 17 -8.93 10.04 -5.22
N VAL A 18 -7.81 10.61 -5.70
CA VAL A 18 -6.71 11.11 -4.88
C VAL A 18 -6.38 12.53 -5.31
N ASP A 19 -6.47 13.50 -4.41
CA ASP A 19 -6.25 14.94 -4.68
C ASP A 19 -6.94 15.42 -5.98
N ASN A 20 -8.23 15.09 -6.12
CA ASN A 20 -9.09 15.36 -7.29
C ASN A 20 -8.72 14.63 -8.60
N LYS A 21 -7.79 13.67 -8.57
CA LYS A 21 -7.47 12.78 -9.68
C LYS A 21 -8.22 11.47 -9.53
N LEU A 22 -9.12 11.16 -10.46
CA LEU A 22 -9.78 9.86 -10.52
C LEU A 22 -8.83 8.82 -11.13
N LEU A 23 -8.49 7.82 -10.33
CA LEU A 23 -7.63 6.70 -10.69
C LEU A 23 -8.47 5.41 -10.72
N THR A 24 -8.17 4.52 -11.66
CA THR A 24 -8.79 3.19 -11.74
C THR A 24 -7.71 2.14 -11.64
N LEU A 25 -7.75 1.36 -10.56
CA LEU A 25 -6.88 0.21 -10.37
C LEU A 25 -7.58 -1.02 -10.95
N THR A 26 -6.84 -1.78 -11.75
CA THR A 26 -7.28 -3.06 -12.31
C THR A 26 -6.41 -4.18 -11.76
N LYS A 27 -6.84 -5.42 -11.99
CA LYS A 27 -6.12 -6.63 -11.56
C LYS A 27 -4.60 -6.54 -11.73
N ASN A 28 -3.89 -6.92 -10.67
CA ASN A 28 -2.44 -6.92 -10.52
C ASN A 28 -1.81 -5.52 -10.58
N GLN A 29 -2.54 -4.47 -10.23
CA GLN A 29 -2.00 -3.12 -10.10
C GLN A 29 -1.99 -2.65 -8.64
N ILE A 30 -1.00 -1.83 -8.34
CA ILE A 30 -0.81 -1.18 -7.05
C ILE A 30 -0.93 0.33 -7.20
N LEU A 31 -1.45 0.96 -6.15
CA LEU A 31 -1.38 2.39 -5.91
C LEU A 31 -0.87 2.62 -4.50
N THR A 32 -0.07 3.66 -4.34
CA THR A 32 0.36 4.15 -3.02
C THR A 32 -0.11 5.57 -2.81
N ILE A 33 -0.47 5.88 -1.56
CA ILE A 33 -0.98 7.18 -1.14
C ILE A 33 -0.24 7.59 0.13
N THR A 34 0.37 8.77 0.11
CA THR A 34 1.12 9.30 1.24
C THR A 34 0.21 10.08 2.18
N SER A 35 0.53 10.07 3.47
CA SER A 35 -0.17 10.88 4.49
C SER A 35 -0.22 12.36 4.09
N GLY A 36 -1.42 12.93 4.06
CA GLY A 36 -1.67 14.32 3.65
C GLY A 36 -2.44 14.44 2.35
N GLN A 37 -2.47 13.38 1.53
CA GLN A 37 -3.27 13.34 0.31
C GLN A 37 -4.72 12.97 0.63
N TYR A 38 -5.66 13.79 0.16
CA TYR A 38 -7.07 13.47 0.26
C TYR A 38 -7.38 12.31 -0.67
N HIS A 39 -8.09 11.28 -0.18
CA HIS A 39 -8.51 10.18 -1.02
C HIS A 39 -9.89 9.64 -0.67
N CYS A 40 -10.63 9.17 -1.68
CA CYS A 40 -11.97 8.63 -1.52
C CYS A 40 -12.23 7.52 -2.53
N PHE A 41 -12.62 6.33 -2.06
CA PHE A 41 -13.10 5.26 -2.93
C PHE A 41 -14.42 5.67 -3.58
N ARG A 42 -14.48 5.61 -4.91
CA ARG A 42 -15.67 5.97 -5.70
C ARG A 42 -16.47 4.74 -6.13
N ASN A 43 -15.79 3.66 -6.50
CA ASN A 43 -16.43 2.41 -6.87
C ASN A 43 -15.53 1.24 -6.47
N THR A 44 -16.04 0.34 -5.63
CA THR A 44 -15.36 -0.88 -5.18
C THR A 44 -16.16 -2.15 -5.44
N GLN A 45 -17.32 -2.04 -6.12
CA GLN A 45 -18.28 -3.16 -6.20
C GLN A 45 -17.82 -4.31 -7.11
N ALA A 46 -16.85 -4.04 -7.99
CA ALA A 46 -16.37 -4.98 -9.00
C ALA A 46 -14.90 -5.38 -8.80
N GLY A 47 -14.33 -5.16 -7.61
CA GLY A 47 -12.92 -5.42 -7.35
C GLY A 47 -12.66 -5.98 -5.96
N HIS A 48 -11.70 -6.89 -5.89
CA HIS A 48 -11.16 -7.42 -4.64
C HIS A 48 -9.67 -7.11 -4.55
N GLY A 49 -9.17 -7.03 -3.32
CA GLY A 49 -7.81 -6.62 -3.09
C GLY A 49 -7.53 -6.32 -1.62
N TYR A 50 -6.36 -5.74 -1.40
CA TYR A 50 -5.84 -5.42 -0.08
C TYR A 50 -5.61 -3.91 0.06
N ALA A 51 -5.86 -3.41 1.26
CA ALA A 51 -5.48 -2.09 1.70
C ALA A 51 -4.57 -2.23 2.94
N LEU A 52 -3.29 -1.90 2.77
CA LEU A 52 -2.30 -1.96 3.83
C LEU A 52 -1.93 -0.54 4.25
N ASP A 53 -2.34 -0.15 5.46
CA ASP A 53 -1.92 1.10 6.10
C ASP A 53 -0.71 0.83 7.00
N PHE A 54 0.38 1.56 6.80
CA PHE A 54 1.63 1.37 7.52
C PHE A 54 2.41 2.67 7.73
N THR A 55 3.30 2.67 8.70
CA THR A 55 4.19 3.80 9.02
C THR A 55 5.54 3.64 8.34
N LEU A 56 6.30 4.73 8.20
CA LEU A 56 7.67 4.65 7.71
C LEU A 56 8.52 3.64 8.51
N ASP A 57 8.31 3.58 9.83
CA ASP A 57 9.05 2.72 10.76
C ASP A 57 8.81 1.23 10.50
N TYR A 58 7.70 0.87 9.84
CA TYR A 58 7.45 -0.49 9.40
C TYR A 58 8.40 -0.90 8.26
N ILE A 59 8.63 0.00 7.30
CA ILE A 59 9.50 -0.23 6.15
C ILE A 59 10.98 -0.08 6.53
N CYS A 60 11.30 0.95 7.31
CA CYS A 60 12.67 1.37 7.59
C CYS A 60 13.02 1.04 9.03
N LYS A 61 13.73 -0.07 9.25
CA LYS A 61 14.18 -0.45 10.61
C LYS A 61 15.59 0.04 10.90
N THR A 62 16.38 0.34 9.87
CA THR A 62 17.76 0.80 9.98
C THR A 62 18.06 1.97 9.03
N GLU A 63 19.10 2.75 9.32
CA GLU A 63 19.59 3.83 8.43
C GLU A 63 19.92 3.31 7.02
N LYS A 64 20.40 2.07 6.92
CA LYS A 64 20.71 1.41 5.65
C LYS A 64 19.45 1.15 4.81
N ASP A 65 18.33 0.79 5.44
CA ASP A 65 17.06 0.58 4.73
C ASP A 65 16.55 1.90 4.15
N ILE A 66 16.72 2.99 4.90
CA ILE A 66 16.38 4.35 4.47
C ILE A 66 17.21 4.73 3.25
N GLU A 67 18.54 4.56 3.31
CA GLU A 67 19.44 4.86 2.18
C GLU A 67 19.09 4.07 0.91
N LEU A 68 18.85 2.76 1.04
CA LEU A 68 18.46 1.90 -0.09
C LEU A 68 17.17 2.38 -0.75
N ILE A 69 16.20 2.82 0.02
CA ILE A 69 14.92 3.29 -0.50
C ILE A 69 15.08 4.64 -1.21
N PHE A 70 15.88 5.55 -0.66
CA PHE A 70 16.19 6.82 -1.32
C PHE A 70 16.93 6.61 -2.64
N GLN A 71 17.89 5.67 -2.71
CA GLN A 71 18.61 5.36 -3.94
C GLN A 71 17.70 4.78 -5.03
N ASN A 72 16.69 3.98 -4.66
CA ASN A 72 15.76 3.38 -5.61
C ASN A 72 14.56 4.29 -5.94
N SER A 73 14.50 5.51 -5.40
CA SER A 73 13.42 6.47 -5.64
C SER A 73 12.01 5.95 -5.32
N LEU A 74 11.88 4.89 -4.52
CA LEU A 74 10.59 4.24 -4.25
C LEU A 74 9.57 5.23 -3.63
N PHE A 75 10.01 6.06 -2.68
CA PHE A 75 9.13 7.08 -2.10
C PHE A 75 8.76 8.19 -3.07
N CYS A 76 9.58 8.48 -4.09
CA CYS A 76 9.18 9.43 -5.13
C CYS A 76 7.95 8.90 -5.87
N HIS A 77 7.89 7.60 -6.18
CA HIS A 77 6.71 6.99 -6.80
C HIS A 77 5.47 7.00 -5.89
N PHE A 78 5.64 6.98 -4.57
CA PHE A 78 4.52 7.04 -3.62
C PHE A 78 3.81 8.39 -3.66
N ASP A 79 4.56 9.48 -3.78
CA ASP A 79 4.01 10.84 -3.84
C ASP A 79 3.36 11.15 -5.21
N TYR A 80 3.64 10.39 -6.27
CA TYR A 80 3.07 10.63 -7.61
C TYR A 80 1.71 9.95 -7.85
N ASN A 81 1.22 9.13 -6.91
CA ASN A 81 0.03 8.29 -7.09
C ASN A 81 0.05 7.55 -8.44
N GLU A 82 1.21 7.00 -8.76
CA GLU A 82 1.43 6.22 -9.98
C GLU A 82 0.81 4.83 -9.83
N ILE A 83 0.16 4.35 -10.88
CA ILE A 83 -0.38 2.99 -10.92
C ILE A 83 0.71 2.06 -11.43
N ILE A 84 1.16 1.15 -10.58
CA ILE A 84 2.27 0.25 -10.88
C ILE A 84 1.72 -1.15 -11.17
N ARG A 85 2.12 -1.76 -12.28
CA ARG A 85 1.76 -3.14 -12.60
C ARG A 85 2.72 -4.11 -11.91
N VAL A 86 2.15 -5.10 -11.22
CA VAL A 86 2.91 -6.15 -10.53
C VAL A 86 3.29 -7.25 -11.53
N ASN A 87 4.59 -7.50 -11.65
CA ASN A 87 5.13 -8.52 -12.56
C ASN A 87 4.99 -9.95 -12.01
N ASN A 88 5.00 -10.11 -10.68
CA ASN A 88 4.83 -11.40 -10.00
C ASN A 88 3.66 -11.36 -8.99
N PRO A 89 2.40 -11.40 -9.44
CA PRO A 89 1.22 -11.29 -8.56
C PRO A 89 1.15 -12.35 -7.43
N PRO A 90 1.53 -13.62 -7.64
CA PRO A 90 1.53 -14.62 -6.57
C PRO A 90 2.42 -14.25 -5.37
N GLU A 91 3.52 -13.54 -5.61
CA GLU A 91 4.45 -13.16 -4.55
C GLU A 91 3.86 -12.10 -3.63
N ILE A 92 3.25 -11.05 -4.19
CA ILE A 92 2.61 -10.02 -3.36
C ILE A 92 1.39 -10.55 -2.61
N GLU A 93 0.59 -11.42 -3.23
CA GLU A 93 -0.53 -12.11 -2.58
C GLU A 93 -0.04 -12.86 -1.34
N GLN A 94 1.01 -13.67 -1.49
CA GLN A 94 1.58 -14.43 -0.37
C GLN A 94 2.10 -13.53 0.75
N GLN A 95 2.73 -12.40 0.44
CA GLN A 95 3.20 -11.48 1.48
C GLN A 95 2.03 -10.81 2.22
N LEU A 96 1.01 -10.35 1.49
CA LEU A 96 -0.15 -9.70 2.10
C LEU A 96 -0.97 -10.67 2.96
N GLN A 97 -1.14 -11.92 2.50
CA GLN A 97 -1.78 -12.98 3.29
C GLN A 97 -1.00 -13.31 4.57
N LYS A 98 0.34 -13.34 4.51
CA LYS A 98 1.18 -13.53 5.71
C LYS A 98 0.99 -12.39 6.71
N ILE A 99 1.00 -11.14 6.24
CA ILE A 99 0.75 -9.97 7.09
C ILE A 99 -0.64 -10.09 7.73
N GLU A 100 -1.67 -10.41 6.96
CA GLU A 100 -3.04 -10.61 7.47
C GLU A 100 -3.11 -11.72 8.53
N GLN A 101 -2.46 -12.87 8.28
CA GLN A 101 -2.36 -13.97 9.24
C GLN A 101 -1.67 -13.53 10.53
N GLU A 102 -0.51 -12.89 10.44
CA GLU A 102 0.25 -12.39 11.59
C GLU A 102 -0.58 -11.40 12.43
N LEU A 103 -1.31 -10.48 11.79
CA LEU A 103 -2.20 -9.53 12.45
C LEU A 103 -3.38 -10.22 13.15
N SER A 104 -3.90 -11.31 12.58
CA SER A 104 -5.03 -12.05 13.14
C SER A 104 -4.63 -12.96 14.31
N GLU A 105 -3.45 -13.57 14.25
CA GLU A 105 -2.96 -14.52 15.27
C GLU A 105 -2.29 -13.81 16.45
N LYS A 106 -1.68 -12.65 16.21
CA LYS A 106 -1.07 -11.79 17.22
C LYS A 106 -1.68 -10.40 17.14
N PRO A 107 -2.89 -10.17 17.69
CA PRO A 107 -3.41 -8.82 17.82
C PRO A 107 -2.35 -8.03 18.59
N PHE A 108 -1.78 -7.00 17.94
CA PHE A 108 -0.68 -6.20 18.45
C PHE A 108 -0.79 -6.03 19.96
N GLN A 109 0.13 -6.66 20.70
CA GLN A 109 0.36 -6.32 22.10
C GLN A 109 0.63 -4.82 22.11
N TYR A 110 -0.35 -4.04 22.55
CA TYR A 110 -0.09 -2.73 23.14
C TYR A 110 0.91 -3.01 24.28
N LEU A 111 2.20 -2.93 23.96
CA LEU A 111 3.22 -2.77 24.98
C LEU A 111 2.93 -1.40 25.59
N GLU A 112 2.40 -1.47 26.79
CA GLU A 112 2.19 -0.34 27.69
C GLU A 112 3.39 0.60 27.65
N SER A 113 3.11 1.89 27.56
CA SER A 113 3.99 2.97 28.00
C SER A 113 3.12 4.00 28.71
#